data_AF-A0A7U4E9I1-F1
#
_entry.id   AF-A0A7U4E9I1-F1
#
_cell.length_a   1.000
_cell.length_b   1.000
_cell.length_c   1.000
_cell.angle_alpha   90.00
_cell.angle_beta   90.00
_cell.angle_gamma   90.00
#
_symmetry.space_group_name_H-M   'P 1'
#
loop_
_entity.id
_entity.type
_entity.pdbx_description
1 polymer ?
#
loop_
_entity_poly.entity_id
_entity_poly.type
_entity_poly.pdbx_seq_one_letter_code
_entity_poly.pdbx_strand_id
1 'polypeptide(L)'
;MLILLADKTKIITYSLVLIVGILIFLIGAFFWIRYRSDSSWSKKDSFRSKNSASNTVWEFTKKNFPILVTVIGLILIISSISALITLN
;
A
#
# COMPACT_ATOMS: atom_id res chain seq x y z
N MET A 1 17.68 -25.43 21.38
CA MET A 1 16.21 -25.38 21.48
C MET A 1 15.64 -23.96 21.43
N LEU A 2 16.21 -22.99 22.15
CA LEU A 2 15.77 -21.58 22.14
C LEU A 2 15.88 -20.88 20.77
N ILE A 3 16.95 -21.14 20.00
CA ILE A 3 17.16 -20.54 18.67
C ILE A 3 16.08 -20.98 17.67
N LEU A 4 15.75 -22.28 17.67
CA LEU A 4 14.68 -22.85 16.83
C LEU A 4 13.29 -22.27 17.16
N LEU A 5 13.04 -21.91 18.42
CA LEU A 5 11.80 -21.24 18.82
C LEU A 5 11.77 -19.79 18.34
N ALA A 6 12.89 -19.07 18.47
CA ALA A 6 13.00 -17.68 18.03
C ALA A 6 12.81 -17.53 16.51
N ASP A 7 13.37 -18.43 15.70
CA ASP A 7 13.24 -18.36 14.24
C ASP A 7 11.83 -18.71 13.77
N LYS A 8 11.14 -19.64 14.44
CA LYS A 8 9.71 -19.88 14.21
C LYS A 8 8.86 -18.64 14.50
N THR A 9 9.14 -17.93 15.59
CA THR A 9 8.41 -16.68 15.93
C THR A 9 8.61 -15.62 14.85
N LYS A 10 9.85 -15.43 14.36
CA LYS A 10 10.14 -14.47 13.27
C LYS A 10 9.38 -14.81 11.99
N ILE A 11 9.41 -16.08 11.56
CA ILE A 11 8.70 -16.54 10.35
C ILE A 11 7.19 -16.24 10.46
N ILE A 12 6.59 -16.53 11.63
CA ILE A 12 5.17 -16.23 11.88
C ILE A 12 4.92 -14.72 11.80
N THR A 13 5.76 -13.90 12.44
CA THR A 13 5.62 -12.44 12.40
C THR A 13 5.67 -11.90 10.97
N TYR A 14 6.68 -12.25 10.18
CA TYR A 14 6.79 -11.75 8.80
C TYR A 14 5.70 -12.29 7.88
N SER A 15 5.21 -13.50 8.13
CA SER A 15 4.05 -14.04 7.41
C SER A 15 2.77 -13.25 7.71
N LEU A 16 2.56 -12.83 8.96
CA LEU A 16 1.43 -11.97 9.33
C LEU A 16 1.56 -10.57 8.71
N VAL A 17 2.76 -9.98 8.74
CA VAL A 17 3.00 -8.67 8.10
C VAL A 17 2.76 -8.75 6.60
N LEU A 18 3.14 -9.86 5.95
CA LEU A 18 2.85 -10.10 4.53
C LEU A 18 1.35 -10.13 4.25
N ILE A 19 0.56 -10.87 5.04
CA ILE A 19 -0.90 -10.93 4.90
C ILE A 19 -1.51 -9.54 5.07
N VAL A 20 -1.10 -8.79 6.10
CA VAL A 20 -1.57 -7.42 6.33
C VAL A 20 -1.17 -6.50 5.18
N GLY A 21 0.04 -6.62 4.66
CA GLY A 21 0.52 -5.87 3.49
C GLY A 21 -0.33 -6.11 2.25
N ILE A 22 -0.69 -7.38 1.98
CA ILE A 22 -1.60 -7.77 0.89
C ILE A 22 -2.98 -7.15 1.09
N LEU A 23 -3.55 -7.21 2.30
CA LEU A 23 -4.85 -6.60 2.60
C LEU A 23 -4.83 -5.09 2.37
N ILE A 24 -3.80 -4.40 2.87
CA ILE A 24 -3.63 -2.94 2.67
C ILE A 24 -3.49 -2.61 1.18
N PHE A 25 -2.70 -3.39 0.44
CA PHE A 25 -2.52 -3.21 -1.00
C PHE A 25 -3.85 -3.36 -1.75
N LEU A 26 -4.61 -4.43 -1.45
CA LEU A 26 -5.91 -4.70 -2.08
C LEU A 26 -6.93 -3.60 -1.73
N ILE A 27 -6.97 -3.15 -0.48
CA ILE A 27 -7.83 -2.04 -0.05
C ILE A 27 -7.48 -0.76 -0.82
N GLY A 28 -6.18 -0.40 -0.87
CA GLY A 28 -5.72 0.78 -1.61
C GLY A 28 -6.06 0.69 -3.10
N ALA A 29 -5.82 -0.46 -3.73
CA ALA A 29 -6.11 -0.69 -5.15
C ALA A 29 -7.63 -0.64 -5.43
N PHE A 30 -8.44 -1.25 -4.57
CA PHE A 30 -9.90 -1.20 -4.66
C PHE A 30 -10.41 0.24 -4.57
N PHE A 31 -9.96 0.99 -3.57
CA PHE A 31 -10.33 2.40 -3.44
C PHE A 31 -9.83 3.23 -4.62
N TRP A 32 -8.64 2.97 -5.14
CA TRP A 32 -8.15 3.67 -6.33
C TRP A 32 -9.08 3.46 -7.52
N ILE A 33 -9.40 2.19 -7.83
CA ILE A 33 -10.25 1.83 -8.95
C ILE A 33 -11.63 2.48 -8.78
N ARG A 34 -12.21 2.37 -7.58
CA ARG A 34 -13.52 2.96 -7.29
C ARG A 34 -13.51 4.48 -7.39
N TYR A 35 -12.50 5.16 -6.85
CA TYR A 35 -12.36 6.61 -6.94
C TYR A 35 -12.23 7.10 -8.38
N ARG A 36 -11.55 6.34 -9.25
CA ARG A 36 -11.48 6.65 -10.69
C ARG A 36 -12.75 6.28 -11.46
N SER A 37 -13.51 5.31 -10.97
CA SER A 37 -14.75 4.83 -11.60
C SER A 37 -15.96 5.73 -11.28
N ASP A 38 -16.09 6.22 -10.04
CA ASP A 38 -17.24 7.03 -9.57
C ASP A 38 -17.15 8.50 -9.99
N SER A 39 -16.03 8.91 -10.57
CA SER A 39 -15.83 10.30 -10.91
C SER A 39 -15.96 10.51 -12.40
N SER A 40 -16.61 11.62 -12.72
CA SER A 40 -16.36 12.49 -13.86
C SER A 40 -14.85 12.79 -14.07
N TRP A 41 -14.01 11.76 -14.23
CA TRP A 41 -12.77 11.80 -15.01
C TRP A 41 -13.13 11.72 -16.49
N SER A 42 -14.19 12.45 -16.85
CA SER A 42 -14.63 12.73 -18.20
C SER A 42 -13.41 13.26 -18.94
N LYS A 43 -12.73 12.36 -19.66
CA LYS A 43 -12.03 12.47 -20.96
C LYS A 43 -11.30 13.79 -21.34
N LYS A 44 -11.16 14.78 -20.45
CA LYS A 44 -10.78 16.17 -20.74
C LYS A 44 -9.89 16.83 -19.67
N ASP A 45 -9.86 16.35 -18.43
CA ASP A 45 -8.99 16.95 -17.40
C ASP A 45 -7.67 16.18 -17.23
N SER A 46 -6.56 16.84 -17.54
CA SER A 46 -5.21 16.28 -17.33
C SER A 46 -4.89 16.14 -15.84
N PHE A 47 -4.09 15.12 -15.48
CA PHE A 47 -3.57 14.93 -14.11
C PHE A 47 -2.92 16.21 -13.55
N ARG A 48 -2.29 17.01 -14.42
CA ARG A 48 -1.69 18.31 -14.11
C ARG A 48 -2.71 19.35 -13.65
N SER A 49 -3.90 19.41 -14.27
CA SER A 49 -4.96 20.37 -13.93
C SER A 49 -5.47 20.20 -12.49
N LYS A 50 -5.72 18.96 -12.06
CA LYS A 50 -6.31 18.68 -10.72
C LYS A 50 -5.29 18.67 -9.58
N ASN A 51 -4.03 18.30 -9.86
CA ASN A 51 -2.97 18.35 -8.85
C ASN A 51 -2.48 19.77 -8.59
N SER A 52 -2.41 20.64 -9.62
CA SER A 52 -2.09 22.06 -9.44
C SER A 52 -3.14 22.83 -8.64
N ALA A 53 -4.36 22.31 -8.53
CA ALA A 53 -5.44 22.87 -7.71
C ALA A 53 -5.40 22.41 -6.24
N SER A 54 -4.24 21.94 -5.75
CA SER A 54 -4.06 21.58 -4.34
C SER A 54 -3.19 22.65 -3.70
N ASN A 55 -3.75 23.44 -2.80
CA ASN A 55 -3.04 24.56 -2.18
C ASN A 55 -2.19 24.10 -0.99
N THR A 56 -2.42 22.87 -0.49
CA THR A 56 -1.69 22.30 0.65
C THR A 56 -1.29 20.84 0.44
N VAL A 57 -0.23 20.41 1.12
CA VAL A 57 0.23 19.00 1.16
C VAL A 57 -0.89 18.07 1.64
N TRP A 58 -1.69 18.53 2.61
CA TRP A 58 -2.81 17.76 3.14
C TRP A 58 -3.91 17.50 2.10
N GLU A 59 -4.23 18.48 1.26
CA GLU A 59 -5.18 18.30 0.15
C GLU A 59 -4.65 17.32 -0.91
N PHE A 60 -3.36 17.42 -1.22
CA PHE A 60 -2.70 16.49 -2.13
C PHE A 60 -2.76 15.05 -1.60
N THR A 61 -2.42 14.85 -0.32
CA THR A 61 -2.46 13.52 0.32
C THR A 61 -3.87 12.96 0.35
N LYS A 62 -4.90 13.77 0.66
CA LYS A 62 -6.30 13.31 0.61
C LYS A 62 -6.73 12.90 -0.79
N LYS A 63 -6.38 13.67 -1.82
CA LYS A 63 -6.70 13.35 -3.23
C LYS A 63 -6.01 12.07 -3.70
N ASN A 64 -4.79 11.81 -3.22
CA ASN A 64 -3.98 10.66 -3.62
C ASN A 64 -3.93 9.56 -2.54
N PHE A 65 -4.82 9.60 -1.55
CA PHE A 65 -4.76 8.68 -0.42
C PHE A 65 -4.83 7.20 -0.83
N PRO A 66 -5.68 6.79 -1.80
CA PRO A 66 -5.67 5.40 -2.28
C PRO A 66 -4.32 4.98 -2.85
N ILE A 67 -3.63 5.87 -3.58
CA ILE A 67 -2.28 5.66 -4.12
C ILE A 67 -1.30 5.41 -2.98
N LEU A 68 -1.33 6.27 -1.95
CA LEU A 68 -0.45 6.18 -0.79
C LEU A 68 -0.63 4.84 -0.08
N VAL A 69 -1.88 4.44 0.17
CA VAL A 69 -2.22 3.16 0.83
C VAL A 69 -1.72 1.97 0.01
N THR A 70 -1.90 1.97 -1.32
CA THR A 70 -1.38 0.93 -2.20
C THR A 70 0.14 0.82 -2.12
N VAL A 71 0.86 1.95 -2.15
CA VAL A 71 2.33 1.96 -2.06
C VAL A 71 2.82 1.45 -0.70
N ILE A 72 2.16 1.84 0.39
CA ILE A 72 2.49 1.33 1.73
C ILE A 72 2.31 -0.19 1.79
N GLY A 73 1.19 -0.70 1.28
CA GLY A 73 0.95 -2.15 1.20
C GLY A 73 2.05 -2.87 0.41
N LEU A 74 2.45 -2.31 -0.74
CA LEU A 74 3.53 -2.86 -1.56
C LEU A 74 4.89 -2.90 -0.82
N ILE A 75 5.25 -1.82 -0.11
CA ILE A 75 6.49 -1.77 0.68
C ILE A 75 6.49 -2.86 1.76
N LEU A 76 5.36 -3.05 2.45
CA LEU A 76 5.23 -4.09 3.48
C LEU A 76 5.37 -5.50 2.90
N ILE A 77 4.77 -5.74 1.72
CA ILE A 77 4.88 -7.02 1.00
C ILE A 77 6.35 -7.30 0.65
N ILE A 78 7.02 -6.36 -0.03
CA ILE A 78 8.41 -6.53 -0.46
C ILE A 78 9.32 -6.76 0.75
N SER A 79 9.17 -5.93 1.79
CA SER A 79 9.98 -6.04 3.01
C SER A 79 9.80 -7.38 3.71
N SER A 80 8.56 -7.87 3.79
CA SER A 80 8.26 -9.16 4.43
C SER A 80 8.78 -10.34 3.62
N ILE A 81 8.65 -10.29 2.30
CA ILE A 81 9.21 -11.32 1.40
C ILE A 81 10.73 -11.36 1.52
N SER A 82 11.40 -10.21 1.46
CA SER A 82 12.86 -10.13 1.61
C SER A 82 13.32 -10.69 2.97
N ALA A 83 12.62 -10.37 4.05
CA ALA A 83 12.92 -10.91 5.38
C ALA A 83 12.69 -12.43 5.45
N LEU A 84 11.59 -12.94 4.90
CA LEU A 84 11.29 -14.38 4.87
C LEU A 84 12.31 -15.17 4.07
N ILE A 85 12.76 -14.66 2.91
CA ILE A 85 13.81 -15.27 2.10
C ILE A 85 15.14 -15.33 2.86
N THR A 86 15.44 -14.31 3.67
CA THR A 86 16.69 -14.25 4.44
C THR A 86 16.67 -15.20 5.65
N LEU A 87 15.49 -15.55 6.15
CA LEU A 87 15.30 -16.43 7.32
C LEU A 87 15.16 -17.91 6.97
N ASN A 88 15.03 -18.24 5.69
CA ASN A 88 14.82 -19.59 5.17
C ASN A 88 16.12 -20.15 4.59
#